data_AF-A0A7C9PFD7-F1
#
_entry.id   AF-A0A7C9PFD7-F1
#
_cell.length_a   1.000
_cell.length_b   1.000
_cell.length_c   1.000
_cell.angle_alpha   90.00
_cell.angle_beta   90.00
_cell.angle_gamma   90.00
#
_symmetry.space_group_name_H-M   'P 1'
#
loop_
_entity.id
_entity.type
_entity.pdbx_description
1 polymer ?
#
loop_
_entity_poly.entity_id
_entity_poly.type
_entity_poly.pdbx_seq_one_letter_code
_entity_poly.pdbx_strand_id
1 'polypeptide(L)'
;MDVTWLRFEEADLPGCPPGGQWVGVMPPGGMVLVAVALAAPTGAQGRAAAVLARAAAEGVQVLLHQGQPYVPEAWLSQAWPPAAPACAVLARAARQALQARLAGQAQRAGPGGAARPVDAEAAPFYLEAVVRAGQVEDQALAQAMRARGFNRRQFDEATWFVPLALGRQFLVRHNLDYEDRFLVLSRHGEVMREGVLNEQAVFMTARVQAARWVDQPVVARHLVARSVEVRSALQALKQGQPAAHLQLPLPVFFKESPSPSGLEQARRLMRAHLLPA
;
A
#
# COMPACT_ATOMS: atom_id res chain seq x y z
N MET A 1 6.34 -5.80 -11.12
CA MET A 1 5.45 -5.68 -9.94
C MET A 1 5.22 -7.07 -9.40
N ASP A 2 5.59 -7.32 -8.15
CA ASP A 2 5.36 -8.64 -7.54
C ASP A 2 3.86 -8.87 -7.35
N VAL A 3 3.38 -10.08 -7.62
CA VAL A 3 1.99 -10.46 -7.40
C VAL A 3 1.98 -11.66 -6.47
N THR A 4 1.29 -11.53 -5.34
CA THR A 4 1.04 -12.68 -4.47
C THR A 4 -0.20 -13.41 -4.97
N TRP A 5 -0.01 -14.62 -5.49
CA TRP A 5 -1.11 -15.47 -5.94
C TRP A 5 -1.64 -16.32 -4.78
N LEU A 6 -2.94 -16.25 -4.56
CA LEU A 6 -3.67 -17.00 -3.54
C LEU A 6 -4.61 -17.98 -4.23
N ARG A 7 -4.57 -19.26 -3.83
CA ARG A 7 -5.50 -20.28 -4.32
C ARG A 7 -6.66 -20.43 -3.36
N PHE A 8 -7.88 -20.41 -3.87
CA PHE A 8 -9.10 -20.72 -3.13
C PHE A 8 -9.73 -21.98 -3.74
N GLU A 9 -10.09 -22.95 -2.90
CA GLU A 9 -10.81 -24.13 -3.35
C GLU A 9 -12.31 -23.81 -3.51
N GLU A 10 -12.96 -24.38 -4.53
CA GLU A 10 -14.34 -24.05 -4.92
C GLU A 10 -15.37 -24.30 -3.79
N ALA A 11 -15.03 -25.18 -2.84
CA ALA A 11 -15.88 -25.50 -1.69
C ALA A 11 -15.94 -24.36 -0.64
N ASP A 12 -14.98 -23.43 -0.65
CA ASP A 12 -14.81 -22.45 0.44
C ASP A 12 -15.44 -21.07 0.14
N LEU A 13 -15.87 -20.80 -1.10
CA LEU A 13 -16.35 -19.48 -1.50
C LEU A 13 -17.73 -19.51 -2.17
N PRO A 14 -18.82 -19.48 -1.39
CA PRO A 14 -20.18 -19.43 -1.92
C PRO A 14 -20.35 -18.22 -2.85
N GLY A 15 -20.82 -18.47 -4.08
CA GLY A 15 -21.10 -17.45 -5.09
C GLY A 15 -20.01 -17.23 -6.15
N CYS A 16 -18.91 -17.99 -6.14
CA CYS A 16 -17.92 -17.97 -7.21
C CYS A 16 -18.21 -19.03 -8.29
N PRO A 17 -18.14 -18.69 -9.59
CA PRO A 17 -18.29 -19.68 -10.67
C PRO A 17 -17.07 -20.62 -10.73
N PRO A 18 -17.25 -21.84 -11.27
CA PRO A 18 -16.17 -22.81 -11.43
C PRO A 18 -15.07 -22.26 -12.34
N GLY A 19 -13.81 -22.42 -11.91
CA GLY A 19 -12.63 -21.96 -12.65
C GLY A 19 -11.93 -20.69 -12.15
N GLY A 20 -12.48 -19.99 -11.15
CA GLY A 20 -11.83 -18.84 -10.49
C GLY A 20 -10.89 -19.23 -9.34
N GLN A 21 -9.96 -20.16 -9.56
CA GLN A 21 -9.20 -20.79 -8.46
C GLN A 21 -8.11 -19.90 -7.86
N TRP A 22 -7.63 -18.91 -8.59
CA TRP A 22 -6.55 -18.03 -8.14
C TRP A 22 -7.01 -16.58 -8.06
N VAL A 23 -6.54 -15.87 -7.05
CA VAL A 23 -6.68 -14.42 -6.90
C VAL A 23 -5.30 -13.84 -6.72
N GLY A 24 -4.95 -12.85 -7.55
CA GLY A 24 -3.70 -12.13 -7.42
C GLY A 24 -3.86 -10.94 -6.47
N VAL A 25 -2.86 -10.67 -5.64
CA VAL A 25 -2.80 -9.45 -4.83
C VAL A 25 -1.50 -8.72 -5.14
N MET A 26 -1.61 -7.48 -5.62
CA MET A 26 -0.48 -6.64 -5.98
C MET A 26 -0.06 -5.72 -4.81
N PRO A 27 1.20 -5.82 -4.33
CA PRO A 27 1.74 -5.01 -3.25
C PRO A 27 2.27 -3.62 -3.65
N PRO A 28 1.79 -3.01 -4.73
CA PRO A 28 1.48 -1.59 -4.61
C PRO A 28 -0.05 -1.41 -4.60
N GLY A 29 -0.58 -0.91 -3.47
CA GLY A 29 -1.99 -0.52 -3.33
C GLY A 29 -2.96 -1.60 -2.83
N GLY A 30 -2.52 -2.85 -2.62
CA GLY A 30 -3.42 -3.93 -2.19
C GLY A 30 -4.49 -4.24 -3.23
N MET A 31 -4.18 -3.97 -4.49
CA MET A 31 -5.05 -4.23 -5.63
C MET A 31 -5.31 -5.73 -5.73
N VAL A 32 -6.59 -6.09 -5.79
CA VAL A 32 -7.02 -7.47 -5.99
C VAL A 32 -7.22 -7.67 -7.49
N LEU A 33 -6.58 -8.72 -8.02
CA LEU A 33 -6.69 -9.17 -9.38
C LEU A 33 -7.56 -10.40 -9.42
N VAL A 34 -8.60 -10.37 -10.23
CA VAL A 34 -9.56 -11.46 -10.34
C VAL A 34 -9.62 -11.96 -11.78
N ALA A 35 -9.92 -13.26 -11.93
CA ALA A 35 -9.95 -13.90 -13.23
C ALA A 35 -11.06 -13.31 -14.11
N VAL A 36 -10.76 -13.03 -15.37
CA VAL A 36 -11.74 -12.52 -16.34
C VAL A 36 -12.90 -13.51 -16.54
N ALA A 37 -12.68 -14.81 -16.31
CA ALA A 37 -13.72 -15.84 -16.38
C ALA A 37 -14.92 -15.58 -15.46
N LEU A 38 -14.75 -14.78 -14.39
CA LEU A 38 -15.83 -14.38 -13.47
C LEU A 38 -16.91 -13.51 -14.13
N ALA A 39 -16.64 -12.92 -15.30
CA ALA A 39 -17.61 -12.10 -16.04
C ALA A 39 -18.72 -12.91 -16.75
N ALA A 40 -18.69 -14.25 -16.69
CA ALA A 40 -19.61 -15.11 -17.44
C ALA A 40 -20.51 -15.96 -16.50
N PRO A 41 -21.84 -15.73 -16.48
CA PRO A 41 -22.78 -16.66 -15.85
C PRO A 41 -23.06 -17.90 -16.72
N THR A 42 -22.76 -17.87 -18.03
CA THR A 42 -22.91 -18.99 -18.98
C THR A 42 -22.47 -18.49 -20.37
N GLY A 43 -21.51 -19.18 -21.01
CA GLY A 43 -20.90 -18.78 -22.30
C GLY A 43 -19.51 -18.15 -22.14
N ALA A 44 -18.49 -18.99 -21.92
CA ALA A 44 -17.19 -18.59 -21.37
C ALA A 44 -16.25 -17.86 -22.34
N GLN A 45 -16.24 -18.20 -23.63
CA GLN A 45 -15.20 -17.69 -24.55
C GLN A 45 -15.49 -16.29 -25.09
N GLY A 46 -16.75 -15.99 -25.46
CA GLY A 46 -17.10 -14.69 -26.06
C GLY A 46 -16.97 -13.51 -25.08
N ARG A 47 -17.26 -13.73 -23.80
CA ARG A 47 -17.20 -12.67 -22.77
C ARG A 47 -15.77 -12.38 -22.33
N ALA A 48 -14.90 -13.39 -22.26
CA ALA A 48 -13.50 -13.16 -21.92
C ALA A 48 -12.80 -12.29 -22.97
N ALA A 49 -13.05 -12.55 -24.26
CA ALA A 49 -12.56 -11.71 -25.35
C ALA A 49 -13.07 -10.26 -25.25
N ALA A 50 -14.36 -10.07 -24.92
CA ALA A 50 -14.93 -8.73 -24.73
C ALA A 50 -14.30 -7.97 -23.55
N VAL A 51 -14.02 -8.68 -22.44
CA VAL A 51 -13.32 -8.09 -21.28
C VAL A 51 -11.91 -7.66 -21.66
N LEU A 52 -11.16 -8.52 -22.33
CA LEU A 52 -9.80 -8.22 -22.78
C LEU A 52 -9.76 -7.05 -23.78
N ALA A 53 -10.67 -7.04 -24.75
CA ALA A 53 -10.75 -5.97 -25.74
C ALA A 53 -11.05 -4.61 -25.08
N ARG A 54 -11.98 -4.58 -24.13
CA ARG A 54 -12.29 -3.36 -23.38
C ARG A 54 -11.15 -2.92 -22.47
N ALA A 55 -10.51 -3.86 -21.77
CA ALA A 55 -9.35 -3.57 -20.93
C ALA A 55 -8.24 -2.91 -21.75
N ALA A 56 -7.95 -3.46 -22.94
CA ALA A 56 -6.99 -2.87 -23.87
C ALA A 56 -7.41 -1.46 -24.33
N ALA A 57 -8.69 -1.26 -24.67
CA ALA A 57 -9.20 0.05 -25.11
C ALA A 57 -9.15 1.12 -23.99
N GLU A 58 -9.33 0.71 -22.74
CA GLU A 58 -9.32 1.60 -21.57
C GLU A 58 -7.93 1.71 -20.91
N GLY A 59 -6.90 1.06 -21.45
CA GLY A 59 -5.54 1.06 -20.89
C GLY A 59 -5.41 0.34 -19.54
N VAL A 60 -6.33 -0.58 -19.25
CA VAL A 60 -6.32 -1.36 -18.01
C VAL A 60 -5.30 -2.48 -18.11
N GLN A 61 -4.44 -2.57 -17.09
CA GLN A 61 -3.43 -3.61 -17.03
C GLN A 61 -4.08 -5.00 -16.90
N VAL A 62 -3.72 -5.89 -17.82
CA VAL A 62 -4.09 -7.30 -17.79
C VAL A 62 -2.85 -8.12 -17.42
N LEU A 63 -3.00 -9.02 -16.44
CA LEU A 63 -1.94 -9.94 -16.04
C LEU A 63 -2.31 -11.37 -16.43
N LEU A 64 -1.32 -12.14 -16.86
CA LEU A 64 -1.51 -13.55 -17.19
C LEU A 64 -0.97 -14.41 -16.04
N HIS A 65 -1.79 -15.33 -15.56
CA HIS A 65 -1.38 -16.34 -14.59
C HIS A 65 -1.96 -17.69 -14.99
N GLN A 66 -1.08 -18.68 -15.16
CA GLN A 66 -1.45 -20.02 -15.65
C GLN A 66 -2.26 -19.97 -16.96
N GLY A 67 -1.91 -19.04 -17.85
CA GLY A 67 -2.61 -18.84 -19.13
C GLY A 67 -3.99 -18.18 -19.02
N GLN A 68 -4.46 -17.85 -17.82
CA GLN A 68 -5.70 -17.12 -17.60
C GLN A 68 -5.44 -15.62 -17.42
N PRO A 69 -6.29 -14.74 -17.99
CA PRO A 69 -6.17 -13.31 -17.79
C PRO A 69 -6.84 -12.84 -16.51
N TYR A 70 -6.18 -11.89 -15.87
CA TYR A 70 -6.55 -11.25 -14.61
C TYR A 70 -6.56 -9.74 -14.77
N VAL A 71 -7.55 -9.11 -14.15
CA VAL A 71 -7.77 -7.67 -14.17
C VAL A 71 -8.09 -7.15 -12.77
N PRO A 72 -7.95 -5.84 -12.52
CA PRO A 72 -8.35 -5.25 -11.25
C PRO A 72 -9.82 -5.51 -10.95
N GLU A 73 -10.10 -6.01 -9.75
CA GLU A 73 -11.44 -6.35 -9.29
C GLU A 73 -12.42 -5.18 -9.39
N ALA A 74 -12.03 -4.01 -8.89
CA ALA A 74 -12.86 -2.80 -8.93
C ALA A 74 -13.27 -2.41 -10.36
N TRP A 75 -12.34 -2.55 -11.32
CA TRP A 75 -12.64 -2.28 -12.73
C TRP A 75 -13.62 -3.32 -13.29
N LEU A 76 -13.37 -4.61 -13.04
CA LEU A 76 -14.24 -5.68 -13.55
C LEU A 76 -15.66 -5.57 -13.00
N SER A 77 -15.83 -5.25 -11.71
CA SER A 77 -17.14 -5.05 -11.09
C SER A 77 -17.90 -3.87 -11.68
N GLN A 78 -17.20 -2.79 -12.05
CA GLN A 78 -17.81 -1.62 -12.68
C GLN A 78 -18.17 -1.88 -14.14
N ALA A 79 -17.26 -2.49 -14.90
CA ALA A 79 -17.42 -2.71 -16.32
C ALA A 79 -18.37 -3.89 -16.64
N TRP A 80 -18.50 -4.85 -15.72
CA TRP A 80 -19.46 -5.98 -15.76
C TRP A 80 -20.20 -6.12 -14.42
N PRO A 81 -21.30 -5.37 -14.20
CA PRO A 81 -22.08 -5.42 -12.97
C PRO A 81 -22.50 -6.83 -12.50
N PRO A 82 -22.82 -7.80 -13.38
CA PRO A 82 -23.12 -9.17 -12.96
C PRO A 82 -21.97 -9.89 -12.25
N ALA A 83 -20.71 -9.46 -12.47
CA ALA A 83 -19.54 -10.03 -11.81
C ALA A 83 -19.29 -9.44 -10.41
N ALA A 84 -19.92 -8.32 -10.07
CA ALA A 84 -19.65 -7.58 -8.84
C ALA A 84 -19.82 -8.42 -7.54
N PRO A 85 -20.84 -9.28 -7.39
CA PRO A 85 -20.97 -10.10 -6.19
C PRO A 85 -19.79 -11.07 -5.99
N ALA A 86 -19.39 -11.79 -7.05
CA ALA A 86 -18.28 -12.74 -6.99
C ALA A 86 -16.93 -12.03 -6.75
N CYS A 87 -16.71 -10.91 -7.44
CA CYS A 87 -15.57 -10.02 -7.22
C CYS A 87 -15.43 -9.60 -5.75
N ALA A 88 -16.52 -9.15 -5.12
CA ALA A 88 -16.51 -8.71 -3.74
C ALA A 88 -16.19 -9.84 -2.75
N VAL A 89 -16.69 -11.06 -3.01
CA VAL A 89 -16.38 -12.25 -2.22
C VAL A 89 -14.89 -12.58 -2.31
N LEU A 90 -14.33 -12.65 -3.51
CA LEU A 90 -12.92 -12.98 -3.74
C LEU A 90 -11.99 -11.91 -3.17
N ALA A 91 -12.31 -10.62 -3.35
CA ALA A 91 -11.53 -9.52 -2.80
C ALA A 91 -11.49 -9.56 -1.27
N ARG A 92 -12.62 -9.90 -0.62
CA ARG A 92 -12.66 -10.07 0.84
C ARG A 92 -11.80 -11.26 1.28
N ALA A 93 -11.97 -12.41 0.64
CA ALA A 93 -11.21 -13.62 0.96
C ALA A 93 -9.70 -13.43 0.76
N ALA A 94 -9.29 -12.79 -0.34
CA ALA A 94 -7.89 -12.47 -0.63
C ALA A 94 -7.27 -11.54 0.42
N ARG A 95 -7.99 -10.50 0.86
CA ARG A 95 -7.53 -9.61 1.92
C ARG A 95 -7.38 -10.33 3.25
N GLN A 96 -8.35 -11.18 3.61
CA GLN A 96 -8.31 -11.99 4.84
C GLN A 96 -7.14 -12.98 4.82
N ALA A 97 -6.95 -13.71 3.72
CA ALA A 97 -5.85 -14.66 3.57
C ALA A 97 -4.49 -13.97 3.61
N LEU A 98 -4.35 -12.78 3.00
CA LEU A 98 -3.13 -11.98 3.11
C LEU A 98 -2.87 -11.56 4.56
N GLN A 99 -3.90 -11.06 5.26
CA GLN A 99 -3.78 -10.68 6.67
C GLN A 99 -3.39 -11.89 7.55
N ALA A 100 -3.99 -13.06 7.33
CA ALA A 100 -3.65 -14.28 8.03
C ALA A 100 -2.22 -14.74 7.74
N ARG A 101 -1.76 -14.62 6.49
CA ARG A 101 -0.38 -14.94 6.10
C ARG A 101 0.62 -14.00 6.75
N LEU A 102 0.34 -12.70 6.78
CA LEU A 102 1.16 -11.70 7.46
C LEU A 102 1.20 -11.98 8.97
N ALA A 103 0.06 -12.32 9.58
CA ALA A 103 -0.01 -12.72 10.98
C ALA A 103 0.75 -14.03 11.27
N GLY A 104 0.69 -15.01 10.37
CA GLY A 104 1.42 -16.28 10.49
C GLY A 104 2.93 -16.13 10.28
N GLN A 105 3.37 -15.25 9.37
CA GLN A 105 4.77 -14.87 9.23
C GLN A 105 5.28 -14.19 10.51
N ALA A 106 4.46 -13.36 11.14
CA ALA A 106 4.72 -12.83 12.47
C ALA A 106 4.68 -13.90 13.59
N GLN A 107 4.13 -15.09 13.42
CA GLN A 107 4.27 -16.13 14.44
C GLN A 107 5.55 -16.96 14.25
N ARG A 108 6.01 -17.12 13.00
CA ARG A 108 7.19 -17.93 12.66
C ARG A 108 8.52 -17.23 12.90
N ALA A 109 8.56 -15.90 12.98
CA ALA A 109 9.79 -15.14 13.21
C ALA A 109 10.32 -15.21 14.67
N GLY A 110 9.76 -16.07 15.52
CA GLY A 110 10.25 -16.33 16.88
C GLY A 110 10.09 -15.15 17.84
N PRO A 111 10.38 -15.34 19.14
CA PRO A 111 10.22 -14.31 20.17
C PRO A 111 11.15 -13.08 20.00
N GLY A 112 12.05 -13.08 19.01
CA GLY A 112 12.98 -11.98 18.72
C GLY A 112 12.81 -11.29 17.35
N GLY A 113 12.00 -11.83 16.42
CA GLY A 113 11.98 -11.37 15.02
C GLY A 113 10.61 -10.96 14.46
N ALA A 114 9.53 -11.19 15.19
CA ALA A 114 8.18 -10.91 14.71
C ALA A 114 7.63 -9.54 15.11
N ALA A 115 6.97 -8.89 14.17
CA ALA A 115 6.05 -7.82 14.49
C ALA A 115 4.89 -8.37 15.35
N ARG A 116 4.75 -7.95 16.61
CA ARG A 116 3.65 -8.39 17.48
C ARG A 116 2.30 -7.99 16.85
N PRO A 117 1.17 -8.64 17.15
CA PRO A 117 -0.17 -8.18 16.72
C PRO A 117 -0.39 -6.68 16.99
N VAL A 118 0.22 -6.18 18.06
CA VAL A 118 0.29 -4.77 18.47
C VAL A 118 0.92 -3.85 17.40
N ASP A 119 1.87 -4.32 16.59
CA ASP A 119 2.46 -3.54 15.51
C ASP A 119 1.46 -3.29 14.37
N ALA A 120 0.58 -4.27 14.06
CA ALA A 120 -0.45 -4.09 13.05
C ALA A 120 -1.55 -3.10 13.50
N GLU A 121 -1.82 -3.01 14.80
CA GLU A 121 -2.81 -2.08 15.37
C GLU A 121 -2.32 -0.63 15.49
N ALA A 122 -1.00 -0.41 15.44
CA ALA A 122 -0.41 0.92 15.60
C ALA A 122 -0.87 1.90 14.50
N ALA A 123 -0.92 1.45 13.24
CA ALA A 123 -1.33 2.28 12.11
C ALA A 123 -2.82 2.69 12.16
N PRO A 124 -3.79 1.75 12.32
CA PRO A 124 -5.20 2.10 12.50
C PRO A 124 -5.43 3.06 13.67
N PHE A 125 -4.82 2.79 14.82
CA PHE A 125 -4.97 3.65 15.99
C PHE A 125 -4.41 5.06 15.75
N TYR A 126 -3.20 5.17 15.18
CA TYR A 126 -2.61 6.47 14.85
C TYR A 126 -3.49 7.27 13.90
N LEU A 127 -4.02 6.62 12.85
CA LEU A 127 -4.91 7.22 11.86
C LEU A 127 -6.21 7.73 12.51
N GLU A 128 -6.87 6.89 13.30
CA GLU A 128 -8.10 7.26 14.02
C GLU A 128 -7.86 8.40 15.01
N ALA A 129 -6.73 8.39 15.72
CA ALA A 129 -6.37 9.45 16.66
C ALA A 129 -6.21 10.81 15.95
N VAL A 130 -5.56 10.83 14.78
CA VAL A 130 -5.40 12.04 13.96
C VAL A 130 -6.74 12.53 13.43
N VAL A 131 -7.57 11.64 12.89
CA VAL A 131 -8.90 11.99 12.38
C VAL A 131 -9.76 12.60 13.48
N ARG A 132 -9.81 11.96 14.66
CA ARG A 132 -10.67 12.38 15.77
C ARG A 132 -10.29 13.75 16.31
N ALA A 133 -9.00 14.02 16.43
CA ALA A 133 -8.53 15.26 17.04
C ALA A 133 -8.25 16.38 16.01
N GLY A 134 -8.29 16.08 14.71
CA GLY A 134 -8.18 17.06 13.63
C GLY A 134 -6.75 17.58 13.45
N GLN A 135 -6.30 18.41 14.39
CA GLN A 135 -4.93 18.93 14.46
C GLN A 135 -4.28 18.44 15.76
N VAL A 136 -3.27 17.58 15.65
CA VAL A 136 -2.61 16.98 16.80
C VAL A 136 -1.11 17.12 16.66
N GLU A 137 -0.47 17.63 17.71
CA GLU A 137 0.98 17.59 17.82
C GLU A 137 1.44 16.14 18.03
N ASP A 138 2.60 15.79 17.48
CA ASP A 138 3.16 14.44 17.59
C ASP A 138 3.33 14.00 19.05
N GLN A 139 3.53 14.94 19.98
CA GLN A 139 3.59 14.66 21.42
C GLN A 139 2.27 14.11 21.98
N ALA A 140 1.13 14.70 21.60
CA ALA A 140 -0.18 14.25 22.06
C ALA A 140 -0.55 12.89 21.44
N LEU A 141 -0.19 12.65 20.17
CA LEU A 141 -0.33 11.33 19.54
C LEU A 141 0.54 10.28 20.24
N ALA A 142 1.79 10.61 20.58
CA ALA A 142 2.69 9.71 21.30
C ALA A 142 2.13 9.33 22.67
N GLN A 143 1.55 10.29 23.39
CA GLN A 143 0.89 10.02 24.68
C GLN A 143 -0.34 9.14 24.53
N ALA A 144 -1.20 9.41 23.54
CA ALA A 144 -2.38 8.59 23.26
C ALA A 144 -2.01 7.15 22.88
N MET A 145 -0.98 6.98 22.04
CA MET A 145 -0.47 5.66 21.67
C MET A 145 0.13 4.93 22.87
N ARG A 146 0.93 5.62 23.69
CA ARG A 146 1.49 5.04 24.91
C ARG A 146 0.40 4.59 25.88
N ALA A 147 -0.66 5.40 26.07
CA ALA A 147 -1.79 5.05 26.92
C ALA A 147 -2.54 3.79 26.44
N ARG A 148 -2.45 3.47 25.14
CA ARG A 148 -3.01 2.25 24.55
C ARG A 148 -2.06 1.04 24.61
N GLY A 149 -0.85 1.21 25.14
CA GLY A 149 0.17 0.18 25.27
C GLY A 149 1.19 0.13 24.12
N PHE A 150 1.15 1.06 23.17
CA PHE A 150 2.13 1.12 22.10
C PHE A 150 3.46 1.68 22.62
N ASN A 151 4.58 1.08 22.17
CA ASN A 151 5.92 1.53 22.51
C ASN A 151 6.42 2.63 21.56
N ARG A 152 7.61 3.18 21.85
CA ARG A 152 8.19 4.26 21.04
C ARG A 152 8.46 3.83 19.59
N ARG A 153 8.93 2.60 19.36
CA ARG A 153 9.20 2.08 18.01
C ARG A 153 7.92 2.11 17.16
N GLN A 154 6.81 1.63 17.70
CA GLN A 154 5.51 1.61 17.03
C GLN A 154 4.99 3.00 16.71
N PHE A 155 5.17 3.96 17.63
CA PHE A 155 4.84 5.36 17.37
C PHE A 155 5.69 5.95 16.24
N ASP A 156 7.01 5.74 16.27
CA ASP A 156 7.91 6.23 15.23
C ASP A 156 7.52 5.66 13.86
N GLU A 157 7.30 4.33 13.78
CA GLU A 157 6.90 3.66 12.55
C GLU A 157 5.53 4.12 12.04
N ALA A 158 4.54 4.34 12.92
CA ALA A 158 3.25 4.88 12.52
C ALA A 158 3.40 6.30 11.94
N THR A 159 4.22 7.13 12.59
CA THR A 159 4.49 8.51 12.15
C THR A 159 5.22 8.55 10.80
N TRP A 160 6.05 7.55 10.49
CA TRP A 160 6.75 7.45 9.22
C TRP A 160 5.88 6.85 8.12
N PHE A 161 5.27 5.70 8.39
CA PHE A 161 4.67 4.86 7.37
C PHE A 161 3.19 5.17 7.09
N VAL A 162 2.44 5.71 8.06
CA VAL A 162 1.04 6.08 7.80
C VAL A 162 0.93 7.23 6.79
N PRO A 163 1.66 8.36 6.96
CA PRO A 163 1.71 9.40 5.93
C PRO A 163 2.18 8.88 4.58
N LEU A 164 3.22 8.03 4.57
CA LEU A 164 3.77 7.47 3.34
C LEU A 164 2.74 6.61 2.59
N ALA A 165 2.08 5.68 3.27
CA ALA A 165 1.07 4.80 2.68
C ALA A 165 -0.13 5.58 2.12
N LEU A 166 -0.62 6.58 2.86
CA LEU A 166 -1.68 7.49 2.40
C LEU A 166 -1.22 8.34 1.22
N GLY A 167 0.01 8.82 1.27
CA GLY A 167 0.62 9.60 0.20
C GLY A 167 0.76 8.82 -1.09
N ARG A 168 1.22 7.57 -1.04
CA ARG A 168 1.26 6.69 -2.22
C ARG A 168 -0.12 6.45 -2.77
N GLN A 169 -1.11 6.16 -1.93
CA GLN A 169 -2.50 5.99 -2.39
C GLN A 169 -3.04 7.26 -3.08
N PHE A 170 -2.71 8.44 -2.57
CA PHE A 170 -3.04 9.71 -3.20
C PHE A 170 -2.37 9.86 -4.57
N LEU A 171 -1.10 9.47 -4.67
CA LEU A 171 -0.30 9.58 -5.89
C LEU A 171 -0.57 8.47 -6.92
N VAL A 172 -1.28 7.39 -6.58
CA VAL A 172 -1.69 6.33 -7.53
C VAL A 172 -2.39 6.91 -8.76
N ARG A 173 -3.18 7.97 -8.59
CA ARG A 173 -3.89 8.65 -9.71
C ARG A 173 -2.95 9.34 -10.71
N HIS A 174 -1.66 9.45 -10.40
CA HIS A 174 -0.66 10.15 -11.20
C HIS A 174 0.33 9.21 -11.91
N ASN A 175 0.14 7.88 -11.84
CA ASN A 175 1.01 6.88 -12.46
C ASN A 175 2.51 7.10 -12.17
N LEU A 176 2.83 7.50 -10.94
CA LEU A 176 4.22 7.67 -10.50
C LEU A 176 4.78 6.34 -10.02
N ASP A 177 6.07 6.11 -10.28
CA ASP A 177 6.82 4.99 -9.73
C ASP A 177 7.38 5.34 -8.35
N TYR A 178 7.42 4.33 -7.45
CA TYR A 178 7.93 4.47 -6.08
C TYR A 178 8.92 3.36 -5.79
N GLU A 179 9.97 3.70 -5.06
CA GLU A 179 10.93 2.73 -4.52
C GLU A 179 10.34 2.03 -3.28
N ASP A 180 10.48 0.72 -3.17
CA ASP A 180 9.91 0.00 -2.02
C ASP A 180 10.84 -0.01 -0.81
N ARG A 181 12.12 0.35 -0.99
CA ARG A 181 13.08 0.49 0.12
C ARG A 181 12.84 1.76 0.93
N PHE A 182 13.38 1.78 2.15
CA PHE A 182 13.46 2.98 2.98
C PHE A 182 14.72 2.97 3.84
N LEU A 183 15.13 4.16 4.30
CA LEU A 183 16.23 4.33 5.26
C LEU A 183 15.75 5.03 6.53
N VAL A 184 16.30 4.62 7.66
CA VAL A 184 16.22 5.35 8.93
C VAL A 184 17.63 5.76 9.32
N LEU A 185 17.82 7.05 9.50
CA LEU A 185 19.11 7.65 9.83
C LEU A 185 19.17 8.10 11.28
N SER A 186 20.39 8.12 11.82
CA SER A 186 20.70 8.82 13.07
C SER A 186 20.63 10.33 12.86
N ARG A 187 20.68 11.10 13.95
CA ARG A 187 20.75 12.57 13.91
C ARG A 187 21.84 13.09 12.96
N HIS A 188 22.97 12.38 12.85
CA HIS A 188 24.13 12.78 12.04
C HIS A 188 24.12 12.19 10.62
N GLY A 189 23.09 11.43 10.24
CA GLY A 189 22.93 10.89 8.90
C GLY A 189 23.51 9.48 8.70
N GLU A 190 23.91 8.80 9.77
CA GLU A 190 24.36 7.41 9.69
C GLU A 190 23.15 6.49 9.47
N VAL A 191 23.27 5.50 8.58
CA VAL A 191 22.20 4.55 8.33
C VAL A 191 22.06 3.61 9.53
N MET A 192 20.97 3.77 10.29
CA MET A 192 20.65 2.91 11.43
C MET A 192 19.80 1.71 11.03
N ARG A 193 18.95 1.88 10.03
CA ARG A 193 18.10 0.82 9.49
C ARG A 193 17.86 1.03 8.01
N GLU A 194 17.95 -0.05 7.26
CA GLU A 194 17.41 -0.16 5.91
C GLU A 194 16.33 -1.24 5.92
N GLY A 195 15.29 -1.08 5.11
CA GLY A 195 14.30 -2.14 4.93
C GLY A 195 13.43 -1.94 3.72
N VAL A 196 12.52 -2.89 3.52
CA VAL A 196 11.52 -2.88 2.46
C VAL A 196 10.14 -2.59 3.07
N LEU A 197 9.41 -1.65 2.50
CA LEU A 197 8.14 -1.14 3.01
C LEU A 197 7.06 -2.23 3.02
N ASN A 198 7.01 -3.08 1.99
CA ASN A 198 6.09 -4.21 1.92
C ASN A 198 6.33 -5.30 2.98
N GLU A 199 7.45 -5.24 3.69
CA GLU A 199 7.76 -6.12 4.82
C GLU A 199 7.40 -5.48 6.18
N GLN A 200 7.07 -4.19 6.21
CA GLN A 200 6.73 -3.48 7.44
C GLN A 200 5.23 -3.61 7.74
N ALA A 201 4.90 -4.30 8.83
CA ALA A 201 3.50 -4.54 9.24
C ALA A 201 2.70 -3.23 9.37
N VAL A 202 3.27 -2.19 9.97
CA VAL A 202 2.65 -0.87 10.13
C VAL A 202 2.32 -0.23 8.78
N PHE A 203 3.26 -0.28 7.81
CA PHE A 203 3.05 0.26 6.47
C PHE A 203 1.97 -0.53 5.71
N MET A 204 2.04 -1.85 5.75
CA MET A 204 1.09 -2.73 5.07
C MET A 204 -0.33 -2.51 5.58
N THR A 205 -0.53 -2.41 6.90
CA THR A 205 -1.83 -2.09 7.47
C THR A 205 -2.29 -0.69 7.10
N ALA A 206 -1.40 0.31 7.21
CA ALA A 206 -1.72 1.69 6.83
C ALA A 206 -2.17 1.78 5.36
N ARG A 207 -1.53 1.02 4.47
CA ARG A 207 -1.87 0.97 3.04
C ARG A 207 -3.24 0.36 2.79
N VAL A 208 -3.60 -0.73 3.47
CA VAL A 208 -4.95 -1.31 3.37
C VAL A 208 -6.01 -0.30 3.81
N GLN A 209 -5.72 0.49 4.84
CA GLN A 209 -6.61 1.55 5.32
C GLN A 209 -6.67 2.74 4.35
N ALA A 210 -5.57 3.05 3.65
CA ALA A 210 -5.46 4.28 2.86
C ALA A 210 -6.61 4.49 1.87
N ALA A 211 -7.08 3.44 1.19
CA ALA A 211 -8.20 3.52 0.25
C ALA A 211 -9.51 4.07 0.86
N ARG A 212 -9.73 3.87 2.16
CA ARG A 212 -10.92 4.37 2.87
C ARG A 212 -10.77 5.82 3.35
N TRP A 213 -9.54 6.22 3.65
CA TRP A 213 -9.27 7.44 4.41
C TRP A 213 -8.69 8.57 3.57
N VAL A 214 -8.01 8.27 2.46
CA VAL A 214 -7.22 9.24 1.68
C VAL A 214 -8.02 10.45 1.19
N ASP A 215 -9.31 10.26 0.83
CA ASP A 215 -10.17 11.32 0.31
C ASP A 215 -10.81 12.17 1.44
N GLN A 216 -10.61 11.83 2.72
CA GLN A 216 -11.12 12.65 3.82
C GLN A 216 -10.30 13.93 3.98
N PRO A 217 -10.92 15.13 4.03
CA PRO A 217 -10.18 16.40 4.08
C PRO A 217 -9.18 16.51 5.23
N VAL A 218 -9.53 15.98 6.41
CA VAL A 218 -8.64 15.97 7.58
C VAL A 218 -7.40 15.11 7.33
N VAL A 219 -7.57 13.95 6.71
CA VAL A 219 -6.47 13.02 6.38
C VAL A 219 -5.57 13.59 5.30
N ALA A 220 -6.16 14.17 4.25
CA ALA A 220 -5.43 14.83 3.19
C ALA A 220 -4.56 15.98 3.74
N ARG A 221 -5.15 16.83 4.57
CA ARG A 221 -4.48 18.00 5.15
C ARG A 221 -3.38 17.62 6.14
N HIS A 222 -3.61 16.65 7.01
CA HIS A 222 -2.73 16.40 8.16
C HIS A 222 -1.80 15.20 7.99
N LEU A 223 -2.11 14.25 7.10
CA LEU A 223 -1.30 13.04 6.89
C LEU A 223 -0.71 12.97 5.49
N VAL A 224 -1.52 13.09 4.45
CA VAL A 224 -1.02 13.02 3.06
C VAL A 224 0.03 14.11 2.80
N ALA A 225 -0.22 15.34 3.26
CA ALA A 225 0.73 16.44 3.13
C ALA A 225 2.06 16.24 3.89
N ARG A 226 2.11 15.34 4.89
CA ARG A 226 3.35 14.98 5.60
C ARG A 226 4.20 13.96 4.85
N SER A 227 3.64 13.27 3.86
CA SER A 227 4.40 12.32 3.04
C SER A 227 5.53 13.01 2.29
N VAL A 228 6.75 12.49 2.44
CA VAL A 228 7.93 13.00 1.72
C VAL A 228 7.73 12.90 0.21
N GLU A 229 7.14 11.81 -0.27
CA GLU A 229 6.88 11.57 -1.69
C GLU A 229 5.86 12.56 -2.25
N VAL A 230 4.76 12.82 -1.53
CA VAL A 230 3.75 13.81 -1.95
C VAL A 230 4.37 15.21 -2.00
N ARG A 231 5.15 15.58 -0.99
CA ARG A 231 5.82 16.89 -0.98
C ARG A 231 6.79 17.04 -2.16
N SER A 232 7.58 16.01 -2.45
CA SER A 232 8.48 15.98 -3.59
C SER A 232 7.74 16.06 -4.92
N ALA A 233 6.68 15.27 -5.09
CA ALA A 233 5.85 15.29 -6.30
C ALA A 233 5.23 16.68 -6.53
N LEU A 234 4.59 17.24 -5.51
CA LEU A 234 3.96 18.57 -5.60
C LEU A 234 4.99 19.68 -5.87
N GLN A 235 6.18 19.58 -5.30
CA GLN A 235 7.25 20.55 -5.57
C GLN A 235 7.72 20.47 -7.03
N ALA A 236 7.93 19.26 -7.56
CA ALA A 236 8.38 19.07 -8.93
C ALA A 236 7.30 19.48 -9.95
N LEU A 237 6.03 19.16 -9.68
CA LEU A 237 4.89 19.62 -10.49
C LEU A 237 4.79 21.15 -10.52
N LYS A 238 4.99 21.82 -9.37
CA LYS A 238 5.04 23.30 -9.30
C LYS A 238 6.19 23.91 -10.11
N GLN A 239 7.26 23.15 -10.34
CA GLN A 239 8.39 23.55 -11.18
C GLN A 239 8.16 23.24 -12.66
N GLY A 240 6.97 22.75 -13.04
CA GLY A 240 6.62 22.44 -14.43
C GLY A 240 7.15 21.08 -14.92
N GLN A 241 7.64 20.22 -14.04
CA GLN A 241 8.08 18.89 -14.45
C GLN A 241 6.85 18.01 -14.79
N PRO A 242 6.84 17.31 -15.94
CA PRO A 242 5.78 16.37 -16.28
C PRO A 242 5.71 15.22 -15.28
N ALA A 243 4.50 14.87 -14.82
CA ALA A 243 4.28 13.75 -13.90
C ALA A 243 4.95 12.45 -14.39
N ALA A 244 4.84 12.15 -15.69
CA ALA A 244 5.42 10.95 -16.29
C ALA A 244 6.95 10.83 -16.16
N HIS A 245 7.65 11.93 -15.86
CA HIS A 245 9.11 11.96 -15.70
C HIS A 245 9.54 12.11 -14.23
N LEU A 246 8.59 12.13 -13.29
CA LEU A 246 8.90 12.28 -11.87
C LEU A 246 9.37 10.96 -11.28
N GLN A 247 10.65 10.90 -10.94
CA GLN A 247 11.18 9.88 -10.04
C GLN A 247 11.10 10.38 -8.61
N LEU A 248 10.36 9.67 -7.76
CA LEU A 248 10.21 10.02 -6.36
C LEU A 248 11.43 9.52 -5.58
N PRO A 249 11.93 10.32 -4.62
CA PRO A 249 13.12 9.93 -3.89
C PRO A 249 12.84 8.77 -2.95
N LEU A 250 13.89 7.99 -2.66
CA LEU A 250 13.90 7.00 -1.59
C LEU A 250 13.38 7.62 -0.27
N PRO A 251 12.38 7.02 0.40
CA PRO A 251 11.94 7.48 1.71
C PRO A 251 13.06 7.40 2.74
N VAL A 252 13.42 8.56 3.31
CA VAL A 252 14.42 8.70 4.37
C VAL A 252 13.77 9.30 5.61
N PHE A 253 13.91 8.59 6.73
CA PHE A 253 13.42 9.00 8.03
C PHE A 253 14.58 9.25 8.99
N PHE A 254 14.36 10.08 10.00
CA PHE A 254 15.33 10.27 11.09
C PHE A 254 14.75 9.73 12.39
N LYS A 255 15.59 9.03 13.16
CA LYS A 255 15.21 8.53 14.50
C LYS A 255 15.04 9.67 15.51
N GLU A 256 15.75 10.77 15.30
CA GLU A 256 15.80 11.95 16.15
C GLU A 256 15.79 13.22 15.29
N SER A 257 15.67 14.40 15.89
CA SER A 257 15.79 15.66 15.17
C SER A 257 17.14 15.75 14.45
N PRO A 258 17.17 15.86 13.10
CA PRO A 258 18.41 15.80 12.34
C PRO A 258 19.30 17.01 12.59
N SER A 259 20.62 16.80 12.58
CA SER A 259 21.60 17.90 12.49
C SER A 259 21.68 18.42 11.06
N PRO A 260 22.28 19.62 10.84
CA PRO A 260 22.57 20.10 9.49
C PRO A 260 23.38 19.09 8.66
N SER A 261 24.39 18.44 9.26
CA SER A 261 25.17 17.38 8.60
C SER A 261 24.34 16.15 8.27
N GLY A 262 23.42 15.74 9.15
CA GLY A 262 22.50 14.63 8.87
C GLY A 262 21.57 14.93 7.70
N LEU A 263 21.03 16.15 7.61
CA LEU A 263 20.21 16.59 6.48
C LEU A 263 20.98 16.59 5.16
N GLU A 264 22.24 17.03 5.18
CA GLU A 264 23.11 17.00 4.00
C GLU A 264 23.38 15.56 3.54
N GLN A 265 23.68 14.67 4.47
CA GLN A 265 23.89 13.26 4.19
C GLN A 265 22.63 12.59 3.63
N ALA A 266 21.44 12.87 4.20
CA ALA A 266 20.18 12.37 3.66
C ALA A 266 19.95 12.83 2.22
N ARG A 267 20.21 14.11 1.90
CA ARG A 267 20.11 14.62 0.52
C ARG A 267 21.06 13.92 -0.43
N ARG A 268 22.30 13.64 0.00
CA ARG A 268 23.27 12.88 -0.78
C ARG A 268 22.77 11.47 -1.08
N LEU A 269 22.28 10.75 -0.06
CA LEU A 269 21.73 9.40 -0.21
C LEU A 269 20.53 9.41 -1.17
N MET A 270 19.57 10.32 -0.96
CA MET A 270 18.40 10.45 -1.84
C MET A 270 18.80 10.71 -3.30
N ARG A 271 19.81 11.55 -3.56
CA ARG A 271 20.31 11.83 -4.93
C ARG A 271 21.01 10.62 -5.54
N ALA A 272 21.79 9.87 -4.76
CA ALA A 272 22.48 8.68 -5.26
C ALA A 272 21.48 7.61 -5.77
N HIS A 273 20.27 7.59 -5.21
CA HIS A 273 19.19 6.69 -5.64
C HIS A 273 18.34 7.22 -6.82
N LEU A 274 18.49 8.48 -7.21
CA LEU A 274 17.76 9.09 -8.34
C LEU A 274 18.56 9.08 -9.66
N LEU A 275 19.83 8.66 -9.63
CA LEU A 275 20.63 8.53 -10.84
C LEU A 275 20.41 7.13 -11.41
N PRO A 276 20.03 6.98 -12.71
CA PRO A 276 20.01 5.67 -13.34
C PRO A 276 21.42 5.06 -13.29
N ALA A 277 21.49 3.78 -12.94
CA ALA A 277 22.71 2.98 -13.04
C ALA A 277 23.14 2.80 -14.50
#